data_AF-A0A7X8CUR0-F1
#
_entry.id   AF-A0A7X8CUR0-F1
#
_cell.length_a   1.000
_cell.length_b   1.000
_cell.length_c   1.000
_cell.angle_alpha   90.00
_cell.angle_beta   90.00
_cell.angle_gamma   90.00
#
_symmetry.space_group_name_H-M   'P 1'
#
loop_
_entity.id
_entity.type
_entity.pdbx_description
1 polymer ?
#
loop_
_entity_poly.entity_id
_entity_poly.type
_entity_poly.pdbx_seq_one_letter_code
_entity_poly.pdbx_strand_id
1 'polypeptide(L)'
;MFAFPVFALPLGYLSLVAWFFPRHREEALARSFGRGLALGILCALIHSIALGWIPEAYGSPLFVFRIWWERFLLPFSLALSASRLLLSFEDMVRSDAALRRFTAFLFGVFTILSLASAVRYAGDPDPFVLFFYPVLTVAGIFGALFFLERAVTEAGIYAVLWVAAGAAASLAFAFIAYLFEARLEWLGAILSLSVLGITAYKVRFLMN
;
A
#
# COMPACT_ATOMS: atom_id res chain seq x y z
N MET A 1 -19.07 -3.25 10.84
CA MET A 1 -18.47 -3.60 9.53
C MET A 1 -17.15 -2.87 9.24
N PHE A 2 -16.96 -1.62 9.67
CA PHE A 2 -15.71 -0.85 9.45
C PHE A 2 -14.56 -1.13 10.44
N ALA A 3 -14.75 -2.03 11.41
CA ALA A 3 -13.71 -2.34 12.40
C ALA A 3 -12.44 -2.89 11.73
N PHE A 4 -12.59 -3.74 10.71
CA PHE A 4 -11.42 -4.32 10.03
C PHE A 4 -10.52 -3.27 9.36
N PRO A 5 -10.98 -2.37 8.47
CA PRO A 5 -10.11 -1.35 7.87
C PRO A 5 -9.51 -0.38 8.89
N VAL A 6 -10.22 -0.10 9.99
CA VAL A 6 -9.75 0.81 11.05
C VAL A 6 -8.69 0.15 11.93
N PHE A 7 -8.84 -1.14 12.25
CA PHE A 7 -7.94 -1.84 13.17
C PHE A 7 -6.87 -2.67 12.47
N ALA A 8 -7.02 -3.06 11.20
CA ALA A 8 -6.06 -3.92 10.50
C ALA A 8 -4.66 -3.31 10.43
N LEU A 9 -4.56 -1.99 10.23
CA LEU A 9 -3.27 -1.30 10.16
C LEU A 9 -2.63 -1.08 11.54
N PRO A 10 -3.33 -0.61 12.58
CA PRO A 10 -2.82 -0.61 13.95
C PRO A 10 -2.43 -2.00 14.44
N LEU A 11 -3.24 -3.02 14.18
CA LEU A 11 -2.94 -4.41 14.55
C LEU A 11 -1.78 -4.97 13.72
N GLY A 12 -1.67 -4.61 12.44
CA GLY A 12 -0.52 -4.94 11.60
C GLY A 12 0.77 -4.32 12.13
N TYR A 13 0.73 -3.06 12.57
CA TYR A 13 1.83 -2.42 13.27
C TYR A 13 2.18 -3.14 14.58
N LEU A 14 1.20 -3.47 15.42
CA LEU A 14 1.42 -4.21 16.66
C LEU A 14 1.99 -5.62 16.42
N SER A 15 1.54 -6.30 15.37
CA SER A 15 2.07 -7.61 14.96
C SER A 15 3.52 -7.49 14.49
N LEU A 16 3.83 -6.45 13.72
CA LEU A 16 5.21 -6.15 13.32
C LEU A 16 6.07 -5.91 14.56
N VAL A 17 5.64 -5.03 15.47
CA VAL A 17 6.33 -4.74 16.75
C VAL A 17 6.56 -6.02 17.57
N ALA A 18 5.53 -6.84 17.72
CA ALA A 18 5.57 -8.05 18.56
C ALA A 18 6.49 -9.15 18.01
N TRP A 19 6.60 -9.30 16.68
CA TRP A 19 7.38 -10.39 16.08
C TRP A 19 8.78 -10.00 15.61
N PHE A 20 8.98 -8.77 15.16
CA PHE A 20 10.22 -8.38 14.48
C PHE A 20 11.15 -7.48 15.33
N PHE A 21 10.79 -7.11 16.57
CA PHE A 21 11.52 -6.10 17.34
C PHE A 21 11.97 -6.51 18.75
N PRO A 22 13.22 -6.20 19.14
CA PRO A 22 13.67 -6.27 20.54
C PRO A 22 13.10 -5.09 21.36
N ARG A 23 12.68 -5.38 22.61
CA ARG A 23 12.00 -4.45 23.57
C ARG A 23 12.68 -3.08 23.78
N HIS A 24 13.95 -2.93 23.45
CA HIS A 24 14.73 -1.71 23.72
C HIS A 24 14.58 -0.58 22.67
N ARG A 25 13.82 -0.78 21.58
CA ARG A 25 13.66 0.21 20.50
C ARG A 25 12.20 0.66 20.25
N GLU A 26 11.29 0.29 21.14
CA GLU A 26 9.85 0.52 20.99
C GLU A 26 9.47 2.01 20.96
N GLU A 27 10.09 2.86 21.78
CA GLU A 27 9.75 4.29 21.86
C GLU A 27 10.02 5.04 20.54
N ALA A 28 11.12 4.71 19.86
CA ALA A 28 11.46 5.34 18.59
C ALA A 28 10.47 4.97 17.48
N LEU A 29 9.94 3.75 17.51
CA LEU A 29 8.93 3.27 16.55
C LEU A 29 7.56 3.87 16.85
N ALA A 30 7.14 3.89 18.12
CA ALA A 30 5.90 4.52 18.54
C ALA A 30 5.88 6.01 18.16
N ARG A 31 7.01 6.70 18.30
CA ARG A 31 7.15 8.10 17.87
C ARG A 31 7.04 8.25 16.36
N SER A 32 7.64 7.35 15.58
CA SER A 32 7.50 7.35 14.11
C SER A 32 6.08 7.05 13.66
N PHE A 33 5.40 6.08 14.27
CA PHE A 33 4.00 5.78 14.04
C PHE A 33 3.11 6.98 14.37
N GLY A 34 3.32 7.62 15.53
CA GLY A 34 2.60 8.83 15.92
C GLY A 34 2.82 10.01 14.99
N ARG A 35 4.05 10.22 14.48
CA ARG A 35 4.32 11.19 13.40
C ARG A 35 3.58 10.83 12.11
N GLY A 36 3.47 9.53 11.81
CA GLY A 36 2.68 9.01 10.71
C GLY A 36 1.19 9.34 10.86
N LEU A 37 0.61 9.16 12.05
CA LEU A 37 -0.77 9.57 12.33
C LEU A 37 -0.96 11.07 12.12
N ALA A 38 -0.07 11.90 12.67
CA ALA A 38 -0.18 13.36 12.55
C ALA A 38 -0.13 13.84 11.09
N LEU A 39 0.86 13.36 10.31
CA LEU A 39 0.94 13.69 8.88
C LEU A 39 -0.12 12.98 8.04
N GLY A 40 -0.64 11.85 8.52
CA GLY A 40 -1.75 11.14 7.90
C GLY A 40 -3.03 11.97 7.81
N ILE A 41 -3.28 12.86 8.78
CA ILE A 41 -4.41 13.81 8.73
C ILE A 41 -4.26 14.75 7.54
N LEU A 42 -3.07 15.33 7.36
CA LEU A 42 -2.80 16.21 6.22
C LEU A 42 -2.88 15.46 4.89
N CYS A 43 -2.34 14.24 4.84
CA CYS A 43 -2.45 13.38 3.67
C CYS A 43 -3.90 13.05 3.33
N ALA A 44 -4.75 12.75 4.32
CA ALA A 44 -6.17 12.47 4.12
C ALA A 44 -6.94 13.68 3.61
N LEU A 45 -6.59 14.88 4.08
CA LEU A 45 -7.22 16.12 3.60
C LEU A 45 -6.85 16.39 2.13
N ILE A 46 -5.56 16.29 1.78
CA ILE A 46 -5.09 16.45 0.39
C ILE A 46 -5.70 15.37 -0.51
N HIS A 47 -5.71 14.12 -0.04
CA HIS A 47 -6.31 13.00 -0.75
C HIS A 47 -7.79 13.25 -1.03
N SER A 48 -8.56 13.71 -0.04
CA SER A 48 -9.99 14.05 -0.18
C SER A 48 -10.24 15.13 -1.23
N ILE A 49 -9.38 16.15 -1.32
CA ILE A 49 -9.49 17.21 -2.33
C ILE A 49 -9.17 16.66 -3.74
N ALA A 50 -8.17 15.79 -3.85
CA ALA A 50 -7.71 15.26 -5.12
C ALA A 50 -8.61 14.13 -5.69
N LEU A 51 -9.43 13.49 -4.87
CA LEU A 51 -10.38 12.45 -5.29
C LEU A 51 -11.44 12.96 -6.30
N GLY A 52 -11.66 14.28 -6.37
CA GLY A 52 -12.60 14.88 -7.33
C GLY A 52 -12.01 15.20 -8.70
N TRP A 53 -10.70 14.96 -8.92
CA TRP A 53 -10.03 15.43 -10.14
C TRP A 53 -10.22 14.50 -11.33
N ILE A 54 -10.52 13.23 -11.11
CA ILE A 54 -10.73 12.24 -12.16
C ILE A 54 -12.20 11.81 -12.17
N PRO A 55 -12.95 12.05 -13.26
CA PRO A 55 -14.37 11.71 -13.32
C PRO A 55 -14.62 10.19 -13.33
N GLU A 56 -15.80 9.77 -12.85
CA GLU A 56 -16.21 8.36 -12.85
C GLU A 56 -16.67 7.96 -14.27
N ALA A 57 -15.84 7.22 -15.01
CA ALA A 57 -16.21 6.67 -16.31
C ALA A 57 -16.32 5.13 -16.25
N TYR A 58 -17.47 4.65 -15.78
CA TYR A 58 -17.76 3.22 -15.69
C TYR A 58 -17.65 2.53 -17.07
N GLY A 59 -16.96 1.39 -17.13
CA GLY A 59 -16.76 0.62 -18.36
C GLY A 59 -15.64 1.10 -19.29
N SER A 60 -14.94 2.18 -18.94
CA SER A 60 -13.77 2.68 -19.67
C SER A 60 -12.46 2.21 -19.02
N PRO A 61 -11.37 2.00 -19.78
CA PRO A 61 -10.02 1.82 -19.21
C PRO A 61 -9.60 2.98 -18.29
N LEU A 62 -10.23 4.16 -18.40
CA LEU A 62 -10.07 5.27 -17.46
C LEU A 62 -10.47 4.93 -16.03
N PHE A 63 -11.36 3.96 -15.83
CA PHE A 63 -11.76 3.51 -14.50
C PHE A 63 -10.61 2.77 -13.78
N VAL A 64 -9.84 1.94 -14.49
CA VAL A 64 -8.64 1.31 -13.94
C VAL A 64 -7.60 2.37 -13.57
N PHE A 65 -7.42 3.37 -14.43
CA PHE A 65 -6.52 4.49 -14.15
C PHE A 65 -6.94 5.25 -12.89
N ARG A 66 -8.24 5.46 -12.70
CA ARG A 66 -8.78 6.10 -11.50
C ARG A 66 -8.53 5.26 -10.25
N ILE A 67 -8.80 3.95 -10.29
CA ILE A 67 -8.46 3.03 -9.18
C ILE A 67 -6.97 3.13 -8.86
N TRP A 68 -6.12 3.06 -9.88
CA TRP A 68 -4.66 3.20 -9.73
C TRP A 68 -4.28 4.52 -9.07
N TRP A 69 -4.81 5.63 -9.57
CA TRP A 69 -4.55 6.96 -9.06
C TRP A 69 -5.01 7.10 -7.60
N GLU A 70 -6.28 6.83 -7.33
CA GLU A 70 -6.91 7.14 -6.04
C GLU A 70 -6.48 6.18 -4.93
N ARG A 71 -6.27 4.90 -5.26
CA ARG A 71 -6.05 3.85 -4.25
C ARG A 71 -4.59 3.48 -4.06
N PHE A 72 -3.73 3.79 -5.04
CA PHE A 72 -2.31 3.45 -4.99
C PHE A 72 -1.43 4.67 -5.18
N LEU A 73 -1.44 5.29 -6.36
CA LEU A 73 -0.43 6.30 -6.69
C LEU A 73 -0.50 7.53 -5.77
N LEU A 74 -1.70 8.09 -5.57
CA LEU A 74 -1.91 9.26 -4.74
C LEU A 74 -1.59 9.01 -3.25
N PRO A 75 -2.18 8.01 -2.56
CA PRO A 75 -1.90 7.80 -1.14
C PRO A 75 -0.43 7.44 -0.87
N PHE A 76 0.20 6.62 -1.71
CA PHE A 76 1.61 6.28 -1.55
C PHE A 76 2.54 7.46 -1.86
N SER A 77 2.25 8.27 -2.89
CA SER A 77 3.06 9.46 -3.18
C SER A 77 2.94 10.53 -2.08
N LEU A 78 1.74 10.71 -1.50
CA LEU A 78 1.54 11.58 -0.34
C LEU A 78 2.30 11.06 0.88
N ALA A 79 2.22 9.77 1.19
CA ALA A 79 2.94 9.18 2.32
C ALA A 79 4.47 9.30 2.15
N LEU A 80 4.99 9.04 0.95
CA LEU A 80 6.41 9.21 0.63
C LEU A 80 6.83 10.67 0.75
N SER A 81 6.05 11.61 0.21
CA SER A 81 6.34 13.05 0.29
C SER A 81 6.27 13.56 1.74
N ALA A 82 5.31 13.09 2.53
CA ALA A 82 5.20 13.41 3.94
C ALA A 82 6.42 12.88 4.73
N SER A 83 6.91 11.69 4.40
CA SER A 83 8.12 11.14 5.04
C SER A 83 9.37 11.98 4.76
N ARG A 84 9.46 12.63 3.59
CA ARG A 84 10.58 13.51 3.22
C ARG A 84 10.67 14.77 4.06
N LEU A 85 9.57 15.23 4.64
CA LEU A 85 9.57 16.36 5.58
C LEU A 85 10.29 16.02 6.90
N LEU A 86 10.47 14.73 7.18
CA LEU A 86 11.01 14.24 8.46
C LEU A 86 12.35 13.53 8.34
N LEU A 87 12.66 12.94 7.17
CA LEU A 87 13.80 12.04 6.98
C LEU A 87 14.37 12.17 5.55
N SER A 88 15.70 12.14 5.43
CA SER A 88 16.37 11.96 4.14
C SER A 88 16.30 10.49 3.70
N PHE A 89 16.14 10.22 2.40
CA PHE A 89 16.13 8.84 1.88
C PHE A 89 17.48 8.13 2.04
N GLU A 90 18.60 8.87 2.02
CA GLU A 90 19.93 8.28 2.24
C GLU A 90 20.07 7.71 3.66
N ASP A 91 19.43 8.34 4.64
CA ASP A 91 19.42 7.88 6.03
C ASP A 91 18.48 6.69 6.25
N MET A 92 17.45 6.53 5.41
CA MET A 92 16.50 5.42 5.50
C MET A 92 17.10 4.07 5.12
N VAL A 93 18.03 4.05 4.17
CA VAL A 93 18.56 2.80 3.58
C VAL A 93 19.85 2.33 4.26
N ARG A 94 20.60 3.24 4.89
CA ARG A 94 21.85 2.89 5.59
C ARG A 94 21.65 2.16 6.92
N SER A 95 20.42 2.04 7.40
CA SER A 95 20.12 1.45 8.70
C SER A 95 18.79 0.73 8.71
N ASP A 96 18.80 -0.56 9.09
CA ASP A 96 17.59 -1.33 9.43
C ASP A 96 16.67 -0.58 10.39
N ALA A 97 17.23 0.19 11.32
CA ALA A 97 16.45 0.97 12.27
C ALA A 97 15.67 2.10 11.57
N ALA A 98 16.23 2.69 10.52
CA ALA A 98 15.57 3.75 9.76
C ALA A 98 14.48 3.17 8.83
N LEU A 99 14.74 2.04 8.17
CA LEU A 99 13.72 1.32 7.39
C LEU A 99 12.52 0.91 8.25
N ARG A 100 12.79 0.42 9.47
CA ARG A 100 11.75 0.07 10.45
C ARG A 100 10.94 1.29 10.91
N ARG A 101 11.60 2.43 11.18
CA ARG A 101 10.93 3.70 11.53
C ARG A 101 10.08 4.22 10.37
N PHE A 102 10.56 4.09 9.14
CA PHE A 102 9.81 4.47 7.96
C PHE A 102 8.60 3.54 7.74
N THR A 103 8.75 2.24 7.96
CA THR A 103 7.64 1.28 7.97
C THR A 103 6.58 1.69 9.00
N ALA A 104 6.98 1.92 10.25
CA ALA A 104 6.07 2.37 11.31
C ALA A 104 5.36 3.69 10.95
N PHE A 105 6.08 4.62 10.32
CA PHE A 105 5.51 5.86 9.82
C PHE A 105 4.44 5.62 8.75
N LEU A 106 4.71 4.76 7.75
CA LEU A 106 3.73 4.40 6.73
C LEU A 106 2.47 3.78 7.33
N PHE A 107 2.60 2.84 8.27
CA PHE A 107 1.45 2.28 8.98
C PHE A 107 0.62 3.35 9.69
N GLY A 108 1.26 4.35 10.30
CA GLY A 108 0.57 5.49 10.90
C GLY A 108 -0.20 6.32 9.87
N VAL A 109 0.43 6.69 8.76
CA VAL A 109 -0.23 7.48 7.69
C VAL A 109 -1.44 6.72 7.12
N PHE A 110 -1.24 5.44 6.76
CA PHE A 110 -2.29 4.63 6.16
C PHE A 110 -3.43 4.29 7.14
N THR A 111 -3.17 4.30 8.45
CA THR A 111 -4.24 4.17 9.46
C THR A 111 -5.24 5.32 9.32
N ILE A 112 -4.76 6.56 9.20
CA ILE A 112 -5.63 7.73 9.03
C ILE A 112 -6.31 7.73 7.66
N LEU A 113 -5.61 7.37 6.60
CA LEU A 113 -6.21 7.26 5.26
C LEU A 113 -7.31 6.18 5.23
N SER A 114 -7.10 5.05 5.91
CA SER A 114 -8.11 3.98 6.01
C SER A 114 -9.29 4.40 6.85
N LEU A 115 -9.06 5.16 7.93
CA LEU A 115 -10.15 5.75 8.73
C LEU A 115 -10.97 6.73 7.89
N ALA A 116 -10.32 7.63 7.14
CA ALA A 116 -10.99 8.57 6.26
C ALA A 116 -11.82 7.85 5.16
N SER A 117 -11.25 6.79 4.57
CA SER A 117 -11.96 5.92 3.63
C SER A 117 -13.16 5.25 4.29
N ALA A 118 -13.01 4.66 5.46
CA ALA A 118 -14.10 4.01 6.19
C ALA A 118 -15.26 4.97 6.51
N VAL A 119 -14.94 6.22 6.89
CA VAL A 119 -15.97 7.26 7.11
C VAL A 119 -16.69 7.60 5.81
N ARG A 120 -15.97 7.71 4.68
CA ARG A 120 -16.57 8.00 3.37
C ARG A 120 -17.52 6.90 2.90
N TYR A 121 -17.16 5.63 3.10
CA TYR A 121 -17.98 4.47 2.71
C TYR A 121 -18.98 4.03 3.79
N ALA A 122 -19.19 4.84 4.84
CA ALA A 122 -20.10 4.51 5.93
C ALA A 122 -21.56 4.34 5.46
N GLY A 123 -21.99 5.12 4.46
CA GLY A 123 -23.35 5.09 3.93
C GLY A 123 -23.60 4.04 2.85
N ASP A 124 -22.55 3.58 2.16
CA ASP A 124 -22.61 2.56 1.11
C ASP A 124 -21.39 1.63 1.20
N PRO A 125 -21.46 0.58 2.05
CA PRO A 125 -20.32 -0.28 2.34
C PRO A 125 -19.97 -1.18 1.15
N ASP A 126 -18.86 -0.88 0.48
CA ASP A 126 -18.25 -1.73 -0.54
C ASP A 126 -17.40 -2.85 0.12
N PRO A 127 -17.73 -4.15 -0.06
CA PRO A 127 -16.96 -5.27 0.46
C PRO A 127 -15.48 -5.26 0.02
N PHE A 128 -15.19 -4.77 -1.18
CA PHE A 128 -13.82 -4.65 -1.66
C PHE A 128 -13.03 -3.66 -0.79
N VAL A 129 -13.59 -2.48 -0.55
CA VAL A 129 -12.98 -1.46 0.30
C VAL A 129 -12.86 -1.93 1.76
N LEU A 130 -13.83 -2.71 2.22
CA LEU A 130 -13.84 -3.21 3.60
C LEU A 130 -12.80 -4.30 3.86
N PHE A 131 -12.56 -5.22 2.91
CA PHE A 131 -11.74 -6.42 3.16
C PHE A 131 -10.45 -6.46 2.33
N PHE A 132 -10.55 -6.19 1.04
CA PHE A 132 -9.41 -6.33 0.13
C PHE A 132 -8.47 -5.12 0.18
N TYR A 133 -9.02 -3.91 0.26
CA TYR A 133 -8.22 -2.68 0.27
C TYR A 133 -7.24 -2.59 1.46
N PRO A 134 -7.58 -2.96 2.70
CA PRO A 134 -6.63 -2.97 3.82
C PRO A 134 -5.48 -3.96 3.59
N VAL A 135 -5.77 -5.15 3.06
CA VAL A 135 -4.75 -6.16 2.74
C VAL A 135 -3.81 -5.66 1.65
N LEU A 136 -4.37 -5.06 0.60
CA LEU A 136 -3.60 -4.45 -0.49
C LEU A 136 -2.74 -3.28 0.00
N THR A 137 -3.24 -2.51 0.96
CA THR A 137 -2.48 -1.42 1.57
C THR A 137 -1.27 -1.96 2.32
N VAL A 138 -1.44 -3.01 3.13
CA VAL A 138 -0.32 -3.66 3.83
C VAL A 138 0.70 -4.21 2.83
N ALA A 139 0.25 -4.92 1.80
CA ALA A 139 1.14 -5.43 0.74
C ALA A 139 1.87 -4.29 0.02
N GLY A 140 1.16 -3.18 -0.27
CA GLY A 140 1.73 -1.99 -0.86
C GLY A 140 2.77 -1.30 0.01
N ILE A 141 2.61 -1.28 1.34
CA ILE A 141 3.62 -0.77 2.28
C ILE A 141 4.92 -1.58 2.13
N PHE A 142 4.84 -2.91 2.13
CA PHE A 142 6.03 -3.75 1.94
C PHE A 142 6.63 -3.62 0.53
N GLY A 143 5.79 -3.53 -0.50
CA GLY A 143 6.24 -3.27 -1.86
C GLY A 143 6.98 -1.93 -1.97
N ALA A 144 6.43 -0.86 -1.40
CA ALA A 144 7.05 0.46 -1.38
C ALA A 144 8.41 0.44 -0.67
N LEU A 145 8.53 -0.31 0.43
CA LEU A 145 9.82 -0.49 1.12
C LEU A 145 10.84 -1.18 0.22
N PHE A 146 10.45 -2.29 -0.42
CA PHE A 146 11.34 -3.04 -1.32
C PHE A 146 11.80 -2.19 -2.50
N PHE A 147 10.89 -1.50 -3.19
CA PHE A 147 11.23 -0.66 -4.34
C PHE A 147 12.05 0.56 -3.94
N LEU A 148 11.76 1.17 -2.77
CA LEU A 148 12.53 2.31 -2.28
C LEU A 148 13.96 1.90 -1.90
N GLU A 149 14.12 0.78 -1.20
CA GLU A 149 15.43 0.23 -0.88
C GLU A 149 16.25 0.03 -2.16
N ARG A 150 15.68 -0.65 -3.16
CA ARG A 150 16.34 -0.88 -4.46
C ARG A 150 16.68 0.40 -5.21
N ALA A 151 15.74 1.34 -5.27
CA ALA A 151 15.91 2.60 -6.00
C ALA A 151 16.98 3.51 -5.39
N VAL A 152 17.22 3.42 -4.08
CA VAL A 152 18.24 4.23 -3.38
C VAL A 152 19.60 3.54 -3.36
N THR A 153 19.65 2.19 -3.32
CA THR A 153 20.92 1.45 -3.40
C THR A 153 21.54 1.47 -4.80
N GLU A 154 20.72 1.61 -5.83
CA GLU A 154 21.16 1.58 -7.22
C GLU A 154 21.24 3.01 -7.79
N ALA A 155 22.20 3.26 -8.69
CA ALA A 155 22.43 4.59 -9.26
C ALA A 155 22.05 4.66 -10.75
N GLY A 156 21.69 5.85 -11.21
CA GLY A 156 21.42 6.12 -12.63
C GLY A 156 20.15 5.44 -13.14
N ILE A 157 20.24 4.78 -14.30
CA ILE A 157 19.07 4.19 -15.00
C ILE A 157 18.37 3.09 -14.18
N TYR A 158 19.11 2.37 -13.34
CA TYR A 158 18.56 1.28 -12.55
C TYR A 158 17.62 1.76 -11.45
N ALA A 159 17.90 2.91 -10.83
CA ALA A 159 16.97 3.54 -9.89
C ALA A 159 15.62 3.87 -10.56
N VAL A 160 15.69 4.41 -11.80
CA VAL A 160 14.50 4.72 -12.59
C VAL A 160 13.72 3.45 -12.95
N LEU A 161 14.42 2.36 -13.28
CA LEU A 161 13.77 1.07 -13.56
C LEU A 161 13.03 0.51 -12.35
N TRP A 162 13.57 0.64 -11.13
CA TRP A 162 12.86 0.18 -9.92
C TRP A 162 11.64 1.03 -9.59
N VAL A 163 11.72 2.35 -9.78
CA VAL A 163 10.55 3.23 -9.66
C VAL A 163 9.49 2.88 -10.70
N ALA A 164 9.90 2.65 -11.95
CA ALA A 164 9.00 2.24 -13.03
C ALA A 164 8.38 0.86 -12.76
N ALA A 165 9.14 -0.09 -12.22
CA ALA A 165 8.66 -1.41 -11.83
C ALA A 165 7.64 -1.32 -10.68
N GLY A 166 7.86 -0.44 -9.70
CA GLY A 166 6.88 -0.18 -8.64
C GLY A 166 5.60 0.44 -9.17
N ALA A 167 5.70 1.41 -10.08
CA ALA A 167 4.56 2.01 -10.76
C ALA A 167 3.78 0.95 -11.57
N ALA A 168 4.48 0.13 -12.37
CA ALA A 168 3.86 -0.95 -13.15
C ALA A 168 3.20 -2.01 -12.26
N ALA A 169 3.84 -2.40 -11.15
CA ALA A 169 3.27 -3.33 -10.19
C ALA A 169 1.98 -2.77 -9.57
N SER A 170 1.99 -1.51 -9.13
CA SER A 170 0.79 -0.85 -8.60
C SER A 170 -0.34 -0.73 -9.64
N LEU A 171 0.01 -0.52 -10.91
CA LEU A 171 -0.96 -0.50 -12.01
C LEU A 171 -1.56 -1.88 -12.25
N ALA A 172 -0.73 -2.94 -12.25
CA ALA A 172 -1.21 -4.32 -12.35
C ALA A 172 -2.17 -4.67 -11.20
N PHE A 173 -1.90 -4.18 -9.98
CA PHE A 173 -2.84 -4.30 -8.86
C PHE A 173 -4.15 -3.57 -9.09
N ALA A 174 -4.13 -2.38 -9.72
CA ALA A 174 -5.36 -1.68 -10.07
C ALA A 174 -6.21 -2.44 -11.09
N PHE A 175 -5.59 -3.14 -12.05
CA PHE A 175 -6.30 -4.05 -12.95
C PHE A 175 -6.96 -5.21 -12.19
N ILE A 176 -6.28 -5.79 -11.21
CA ILE A 176 -6.85 -6.85 -10.36
C ILE A 176 -8.03 -6.29 -9.55
N ALA A 177 -7.86 -5.13 -8.91
CA ALA A 177 -8.91 -4.47 -8.14
C ALA A 177 -10.15 -4.16 -8.99
N TYR A 178 -9.95 -3.73 -10.24
CA TYR A 178 -11.03 -3.51 -11.18
C TYR A 178 -11.87 -4.77 -11.46
N LEU A 179 -11.26 -5.96 -11.52
CA LEU A 179 -12.00 -7.21 -11.71
C LEU A 179 -12.99 -7.46 -10.57
N PHE A 180 -12.63 -7.08 -9.34
CA PHE A 180 -13.53 -7.18 -8.19
C PHE A 180 -14.64 -6.12 -8.24
N GLU A 181 -14.30 -4.85 -8.50
CA GLU A 181 -15.29 -3.77 -8.57
C GLU A 181 -16.28 -3.92 -9.73
N ALA A 182 -15.85 -4.47 -10.86
CA ALA A 182 -16.72 -4.81 -11.98
C ALA A 182 -17.61 -6.05 -11.73
N ARG A 183 -17.57 -6.63 -10.51
CA ARG A 183 -18.25 -7.90 -10.15
C ARG A 183 -17.86 -9.07 -11.05
N LEU A 184 -16.65 -9.02 -11.62
CA LEU A 184 -16.02 -10.10 -12.38
C LEU A 184 -15.15 -10.97 -11.46
N GLU A 185 -15.59 -11.17 -10.23
CA GLU A 185 -14.88 -11.91 -9.17
C GLU A 185 -14.51 -13.34 -9.60
N TRP A 186 -15.35 -13.94 -10.45
CA TRP A 186 -15.12 -15.24 -11.07
C TRP A 186 -13.87 -15.27 -11.98
N LEU A 187 -13.55 -14.17 -12.65
CA LEU A 187 -12.38 -14.03 -13.51
C LEU A 187 -11.09 -13.94 -12.66
N GLY A 188 -11.17 -13.28 -11.50
CA GLY A 188 -10.10 -13.28 -10.49
C GLY A 188 -9.83 -14.69 -9.94
N ALA A 189 -10.88 -15.47 -9.65
CA ALA A 189 -10.75 -16.87 -9.23
C ALA A 189 -10.15 -17.75 -10.33
N ILE A 190 -10.57 -17.58 -11.59
CA ILE A 190 -10.01 -18.30 -12.75
C ILE A 190 -8.53 -17.94 -12.96
N LEU A 191 -8.17 -16.67 -12.88
CA LEU A 191 -6.76 -16.24 -13.02
C LEU A 191 -5.90 -16.75 -11.86
N SER A 192 -6.43 -16.74 -10.63
CA SER A 192 -5.76 -17.30 -9.45
C SER A 192 -5.54 -18.80 -9.58
N LEU A 193 -6.56 -19.55 -10.03
CA LEU A 193 -6.47 -20.98 -10.33
C LEU A 193 -5.49 -21.26 -11.48
N SER A 194 -5.44 -20.39 -12.49
CA SER A 194 -4.51 -20.49 -13.61
C SER A 194 -3.07 -20.30 -13.15
N VAL A 195 -2.79 -19.32 -12.29
CA VAL A 195 -1.47 -19.09 -11.70
C VAL A 195 -1.06 -20.23 -10.77
N LEU A 196 -1.99 -20.77 -9.97
CA LEU A 196 -1.79 -21.98 -9.17
C LEU A 196 -1.49 -23.21 -10.04
N GLY A 197 -2.21 -23.37 -11.15
CA GLY A 197 -1.96 -24.43 -12.12
C GLY A 197 -0.59 -24.31 -12.78
N ILE A 198 -0.17 -23.10 -13.17
CA ILE A 198 1.13 -22.83 -13.79
C ILE A 198 2.27 -23.03 -12.78
N THR A 199 2.10 -22.60 -11.54
CA THR A 199 3.10 -22.80 -10.47
C THR A 199 3.18 -24.27 -10.05
N ALA A 200 2.07 -24.97 -9.91
CA ALA A 200 2.06 -26.42 -9.67
C ALA A 200 2.70 -27.22 -10.82
N TYR A 201 2.47 -26.80 -12.07
CA TYR A 201 3.11 -27.38 -13.25
C TYR A 201 4.63 -27.15 -13.25
N LYS A 202 5.09 -25.94 -12.91
CA LYS A 202 6.53 -25.63 -12.78
C LYS A 202 7.21 -26.40 -11.66
N VAL A 203 6.57 -26.56 -10.50
CA VAL A 203 7.11 -27.35 -9.38
C VAL A 203 7.28 -28.83 -9.78
N ARG A 204 6.32 -29.38 -10.54
CA ARG A 204 6.40 -30.76 -11.05
C ARG A 204 7.54 -30.97 -12.06
N PHE A 205 7.90 -29.94 -12.83
CA PHE A 205 8.99 -29.98 -13.81
C PHE A 205 10.39 -29.80 -13.20
N LEU A 206 10.49 -29.24 -11.99
CA LEU A 206 11.75 -29.08 -11.25
C LEU A 206 12.07 -30.28 -10.33
N MET A 207 11.12 -31.22 -10.19
CA MET A 207 11.25 -32.44 -9.38
C MET A 207 11.52 -33.70 -10.23
N ASN A 208 11.60 -33.57 -11.55
CA ASN A 208 12.06 -34.60 -12.49
C ASN A 208 13.42 -34.20 -13.07
#